data_AF-A0AAC9YZ55-F1
#
_entry.id   AF-A0AAC9YZ55-F1
#
_cell.length_a   1.000
_cell.length_b   1.000
_cell.length_c   1.000
_cell.angle_alpha   90.00
_cell.angle_beta   90.00
_cell.angle_gamma   90.00
#
_symmetry.space_group_name_H-M   'P 1'
#
loop_
_entity.id
_entity.type
_entity.pdbx_description
1 polymer ?
#
loop_
_entity_poly.entity_id
_entity_poly.type
_entity_poly.pdbx_seq_one_letter_code
_entity_poly.pdbx_strand_id
1 'polypeptide(L)'
;MKKITLLLVFLVNGIALALAQPKETHWQTAKLKGKVKSVISIERSIENSQASSSFKTSFTNEGFVTEINAFDAQNKQMMRVEFDYDSKKNQTEIRSFSEEGKMYMKLVAVFDAKGNKIEDTTFEGEQPVQYGKYLYDEKRNLVEKNLCLTDEMCVEKQTYVYDSKGNKTEEIILNPEGDIVYKTLFSYDKKGNVTEVRQFEGGSKFVAKINYTYDKHDNPTSSLSYDAENKLVEQTNSSYIYDKKGNWIKKTISKEGREIYVSEQKIEYY
;
A
#
# COMPACT_ATOMS: atom_id res chain seq x y z
N MET A 1 14.66 -7.28 -23.99
CA MET A 1 14.44 -7.74 -22.59
C MET A 1 13.57 -6.70 -21.90
N LYS A 2 12.25 -6.88 -21.95
CA LYS A 2 11.32 -5.95 -21.28
C LYS A 2 11.47 -6.20 -19.77
N LYS A 3 11.77 -5.14 -19.04
CA LYS A 3 11.87 -5.16 -17.57
C LYS A 3 10.60 -5.80 -17.05
N ILE A 4 10.73 -6.94 -16.36
CA ILE A 4 9.70 -7.42 -15.46
C ILE A 4 9.50 -6.25 -14.50
N THR A 5 8.41 -5.51 -14.66
CA THR A 5 8.00 -4.53 -13.67
C THR A 5 7.60 -5.37 -12.47
N LEU A 6 8.62 -5.70 -11.66
CA LEU A 6 8.43 -6.10 -10.29
C LEU A 6 7.49 -5.04 -9.75
N LEU A 7 6.28 -5.46 -9.37
CA LEU A 7 5.39 -4.62 -8.59
C LEU A 7 6.12 -4.41 -7.26
N LEU A 8 7.10 -3.50 -7.27
CA LEU A 8 7.64 -2.81 -6.13
C LEU A 8 6.46 -1.99 -5.64
N VAL A 9 5.57 -2.67 -4.94
CA VAL A 9 4.79 -2.02 -3.91
C VAL A 9 5.86 -1.44 -3.01
N PHE A 10 6.16 -0.15 -3.19
CA PHE A 10 6.78 0.66 -2.17
C PHE A 10 5.81 0.61 -0.98
N LEU A 11 5.91 -0.46 -0.19
CA LEU A 11 5.45 -0.52 1.17
C LEU A 11 6.42 0.37 1.95
N VAL A 12 6.27 1.68 1.78
CA VAL A 12 6.71 2.63 2.80
C VAL A 12 5.81 2.33 3.99
N ASN A 13 6.27 1.40 4.83
CA ASN A 13 5.60 0.87 6.01
C ASN A 13 4.29 0.11 5.71
N GLY A 14 3.92 -0.83 6.56
CA GLY A 14 2.58 -1.43 6.59
C GLY A 14 1.45 -0.43 6.91
N ILE A 15 1.70 0.87 6.74
CA ILE A 15 0.68 1.91 6.65
C ILE A 15 0.38 2.00 5.17
N ALA A 16 -0.55 1.17 4.69
CA ALA A 16 -1.08 1.36 3.37
C ALA A 16 -1.58 2.82 3.28
N LEU A 17 -0.88 3.65 2.49
CA LEU A 17 -1.32 4.98 2.06
C LEU A 17 -2.53 4.90 1.12
N ALA A 18 -3.06 3.68 0.89
CA ALA A 18 -4.38 3.50 0.34
C ALA A 18 -5.34 4.30 1.22
N LEU A 19 -5.96 5.32 0.63
CA LEU A 19 -7.09 6.07 1.18
C LEU A 19 -8.06 5.07 1.81
N ALA A 20 -7.91 4.85 3.12
CA ALA A 20 -8.61 3.78 3.80
C ALA A 20 -10.11 4.12 3.77
N GLN A 21 -10.95 3.10 3.59
CA GLN A 21 -12.37 3.28 3.83
C GLN A 21 -12.55 3.77 5.28
N PRO A 22 -13.54 4.64 5.56
CA PRO A 22 -13.80 5.19 6.90
C PRO A 22 -14.15 4.16 7.97
N LYS A 23 -14.20 2.86 7.64
CA LYS A 23 -14.52 1.79 8.59
C LYS A 23 -13.39 1.58 9.61
N GLU A 24 -12.16 1.91 9.26
CA GLU A 24 -10.99 1.65 10.09
C GLU A 24 -10.11 2.90 10.24
N THR A 25 -9.61 3.13 11.46
CA THR A 25 -8.58 4.13 11.70
C THR A 25 -7.24 3.67 11.14
N HIS A 26 -6.29 4.59 10.99
CA HIS A 26 -4.96 4.24 10.49
C HIS A 26 -4.22 3.29 11.44
N TRP A 27 -4.50 3.33 12.75
CA TRP A 27 -4.01 2.30 13.68
C TRP A 27 -4.57 0.91 13.37
N GLN A 28 -5.86 0.81 13.04
CA GLN A 28 -6.50 -0.48 12.73
C GLN A 28 -5.96 -1.06 11.43
N THR A 29 -5.89 -0.25 10.37
CA THR A 29 -5.33 -0.64 9.07
C THR A 29 -3.86 -1.09 9.21
N ALA A 30 -3.06 -0.37 10.01
CA ALA A 30 -1.67 -0.72 10.28
C ALA A 30 -1.50 -1.80 11.37
N LYS A 31 -2.61 -2.34 11.92
CA LYS A 31 -2.65 -3.33 13.01
C LYS A 31 -1.88 -2.91 14.27
N LEU A 32 -1.74 -1.61 14.52
CA LEU A 32 -1.03 -1.04 15.68
C LEU A 32 -1.80 -1.33 16.98
N LYS A 33 -1.05 -1.67 18.03
CA LYS A 33 -1.56 -2.01 19.36
C LYS A 33 -1.38 -0.86 20.33
N GLY A 34 -2.46 -0.41 20.95
CA GLY A 34 -2.48 0.72 21.89
C GLY A 34 -2.62 2.07 21.19
N LYS A 35 -2.68 3.15 21.98
CA LYS A 35 -2.81 4.51 21.47
C LYS A 35 -1.46 5.04 21.03
N VAL A 36 -1.12 4.87 19.75
CA VAL A 36 0.18 5.25 19.17
C VAL A 36 0.18 6.71 18.74
N LYS A 37 0.99 7.54 19.39
CA LYS A 37 1.15 8.96 19.04
C LYS A 37 1.99 9.17 17.80
N SER A 38 3.10 8.44 17.67
CA SER A 38 3.96 8.51 16.48
C SER A 38 4.76 7.23 16.25
N VAL A 39 5.14 6.99 15.00
CA VAL A 39 6.07 5.93 14.60
C VAL A 39 7.17 6.55 13.76
N ILE A 40 8.42 6.38 14.21
CA ILE A 40 9.61 6.69 13.41
C ILE A 40 10.15 5.38 12.86
N SER A 41 10.23 5.24 11.54
CA SER A 41 10.77 4.07 10.84
C SER A 41 12.08 4.44 10.16
N ILE A 42 13.10 3.60 10.32
CA ILE A 42 14.39 3.72 9.63
C ILE A 42 14.56 2.47 8.77
N GLU A 43 14.67 2.65 7.47
CA GLU A 43 14.76 1.58 6.49
C GLU A 43 16.15 1.56 5.84
N ARG A 44 16.77 0.38 5.78
CA ARG A 44 18.11 0.19 5.21
C ARG A 44 18.08 -0.99 4.23
N SER A 45 18.35 -0.73 2.95
CA SER A 45 18.62 -1.77 1.95
C SER A 45 20.12 -2.06 1.95
N ILE A 46 20.48 -3.30 2.26
CA ILE A 46 21.88 -3.75 2.33
C ILE A 46 22.38 -4.14 0.94
N GLU A 47 21.50 -4.72 0.10
CA GLU A 47 21.88 -5.25 -1.21
C GLU A 47 22.29 -4.16 -2.21
N ASN A 48 21.69 -2.97 -2.12
CA ASN A 48 21.91 -1.89 -3.09
C ASN A 48 22.77 -0.73 -2.57
N SER A 49 23.35 -0.85 -1.36
CA SER A 49 24.08 0.25 -0.68
C SER A 49 23.31 1.59 -0.70
N GLN A 50 21.97 1.52 -0.71
CA GLN A 50 21.14 2.71 -0.77
C GLN A 50 21.15 3.42 0.58
N ALA A 51 21.11 4.75 0.55
CA ALA A 51 21.03 5.55 1.75
C ALA A 51 19.80 5.14 2.57
N SER A 52 19.95 5.13 3.89
CA SER A 52 18.83 4.87 4.79
C SER A 52 17.74 5.91 4.58
N SER A 53 16.50 5.47 4.48
CA SER A 53 15.34 6.36 4.46
C SER A 53 14.70 6.36 5.85
N SER A 54 14.32 7.54 6.34
CA SER A 54 13.64 7.67 7.64
C SER A 54 12.29 8.34 7.45
N PHE A 55 11.27 7.83 8.14
CA PHE A 55 9.91 8.36 8.08
C PHE A 55 9.36 8.54 9.48
N LYS A 56 8.68 9.66 9.73
CA LYS A 56 7.90 9.88 10.95
C LYS A 56 6.43 10.02 10.59
N THR A 57 5.62 9.09 11.07
CA THR A 57 4.15 9.18 10.99
C THR A 57 3.61 9.67 12.32
N SER A 58 2.79 10.70 12.30
CA SER A 58 2.09 11.23 13.49
C SER A 58 0.60 10.90 13.40
N PHE A 59 -0.02 10.61 14.55
CA PHE A 59 -1.45 10.29 14.64
C PHE A 59 -2.18 11.23 15.57
N THR A 60 -3.50 11.30 15.43
CA THR A 60 -4.41 11.81 16.47
C THR A 60 -4.54 10.79 17.60
N ASN A 61 -5.10 11.22 18.73
CA ASN A 61 -5.45 10.32 19.85
C ASN A 61 -6.60 9.34 19.53
N GLU A 62 -7.27 9.53 18.39
CA GLU A 62 -8.28 8.66 17.81
C GLU A 62 -7.68 7.66 16.79
N GLY A 63 -6.40 7.83 16.42
CA GLY A 63 -5.68 6.92 15.53
C GLY A 63 -5.76 7.23 14.05
N PHE A 64 -6.08 8.48 13.68
CA PHE A 64 -6.00 8.96 12.30
C PHE A 64 -4.63 9.58 12.04
N VAL A 65 -4.04 9.33 10.87
CA VAL A 65 -2.77 9.97 10.51
C VAL A 65 -2.98 11.48 10.32
N THR A 66 -2.08 12.29 10.86
CA THR A 66 -2.12 13.74 10.69
C THR A 66 -1.07 14.22 9.71
N GLU A 67 0.11 13.61 9.76
CA GLU A 67 1.23 13.94 8.90
C GLU A 67 2.20 12.77 8.75
N ILE A 68 2.93 12.77 7.64
CA ILE A 68 4.10 11.92 7.41
C ILE A 68 5.25 12.81 6.97
N ASN A 69 6.39 12.69 7.65
CA ASN A 69 7.62 13.40 7.28
C ASN A 69 8.66 12.38 6.82
N ALA A 70 9.31 12.64 5.69
CA ALA A 70 10.43 11.83 5.19
C ALA A 70 11.74 12.59 5.39
N PHE A 71 12.79 11.89 5.80
CA PHE A 71 14.10 12.45 6.11
C PHE A 71 15.20 11.70 5.36
N ASP A 72 16.23 12.43 4.96
CA ASP A 72 17.47 11.85 4.42
C ASP A 72 18.37 11.26 5.53
N ALA A 73 19.52 10.72 5.12
CA ALA A 73 20.49 10.12 6.04
C ALA A 73 21.17 11.15 6.98
N GLN A 74 21.08 12.45 6.70
CA GLN A 74 21.55 13.54 7.55
C GLN A 74 20.43 14.09 8.45
N ASN A 75 19.27 13.43 8.47
CA ASN A 75 18.08 13.81 9.21
C ASN A 75 17.49 15.17 8.77
N LYS A 76 17.72 15.55 7.51
CA LYS A 76 17.08 16.70 6.87
C LYS A 76 15.72 16.27 6.33
N GLN A 77 14.66 17.04 6.59
CA GLN A 77 13.31 16.73 6.13
C GLN A 77 13.21 16.99 4.62
N MET A 78 12.99 15.95 3.82
CA MET A 78 12.91 16.04 2.36
C MET A 78 11.48 16.25 1.85
N MET A 79 10.50 15.78 2.62
CA MET A 79 9.09 15.80 2.24
C MET A 79 8.21 15.82 3.49
N ARG A 80 7.07 16.50 3.39
CA ARG A 80 5.96 16.39 4.34
C ARG A 80 4.67 16.07 3.59
N VAL A 81 3.87 15.18 4.14
CA VAL A 81 2.52 14.86 3.66
C VAL A 81 1.53 15.16 4.78
N GLU A 82 0.46 15.87 4.46
CA GLU A 82 -0.61 16.25 5.39
C GLU A 82 -1.95 15.70 4.93
N PHE A 83 -2.86 15.50 5.89
CA PHE A 83 -4.15 14.83 5.68
C PHE A 83 -5.29 15.63 6.29
N ASP A 84 -6.33 15.88 5.49
CA ASP A 84 -7.59 16.46 5.97
C ASP A 84 -8.71 15.44 5.94
N TYR A 85 -9.68 15.65 6.83
CA TYR A 85 -10.81 14.78 7.02
C TYR A 85 -12.12 15.56 7.12
N ASP A 86 -13.20 14.98 6.62
CA ASP A 86 -14.54 15.49 6.90
C ASP A 86 -15.01 15.14 8.33
N SER A 87 -16.22 15.59 8.68
CA SER A 87 -16.82 15.30 9.99
C SER A 87 -17.13 13.81 10.23
N LYS A 88 -17.19 12.99 9.16
CA LYS A 88 -17.34 11.54 9.21
C LYS A 88 -15.99 10.81 9.22
N LYS A 89 -14.87 11.55 9.28
CA LYS A 89 -13.49 11.05 9.26
C LYS A 89 -13.10 10.36 7.95
N ASN A 90 -13.79 10.68 6.85
CA ASN A 90 -13.30 10.34 5.51
C ASN A 90 -12.11 11.24 5.17
N GLN A 91 -11.05 10.68 4.61
CA GLN A 91 -9.86 11.45 4.20
C GLN A 91 -10.14 12.21 2.90
N THR A 92 -10.46 13.49 3.01
CA THR A 92 -10.92 14.33 1.89
C THR A 92 -9.77 14.96 1.12
N GLU A 93 -8.62 15.17 1.74
CA GLU A 93 -7.47 15.78 1.09
C GLU A 93 -6.15 15.16 1.55
N ILE A 94 -5.23 14.98 0.61
CA ILE A 94 -3.81 14.72 0.86
C ILE A 94 -3.01 15.85 0.21
N ARG A 95 -2.07 16.45 0.94
CA ARG A 95 -1.15 17.45 0.39
C ARG A 95 0.29 17.02 0.63
N SER A 96 1.12 17.08 -0.41
CA SER A 96 2.54 16.79 -0.33
C SER A 96 3.37 18.06 -0.59
N PHE A 97 4.33 18.29 0.29
CA PHE A 97 5.20 19.46 0.32
C PHE A 97 6.65 19.04 0.15
N SER A 98 7.42 19.83 -0.61
CA SER A 98 8.86 19.64 -0.78
C SER A 98 9.62 20.01 0.49
N GLU A 99 10.94 19.79 0.47
CA GLU A 99 11.87 20.28 1.50
C GLU A 99 11.71 21.78 1.80
N GLU A 100 11.46 22.59 0.76
CA GLU A 100 11.28 24.04 0.87
C GLU A 100 9.88 24.45 1.36
N GLY A 101 9.01 23.48 1.66
CA GLY A 101 7.62 23.72 2.08
C GLY A 101 6.67 24.09 0.96
N LYS A 102 7.09 24.01 -0.30
CA LYS A 102 6.22 24.24 -1.46
C LYS A 102 5.33 23.02 -1.68
N MET A 103 4.01 23.21 -1.71
CA MET A 103 3.07 22.17 -2.12
C MET A 103 3.28 21.85 -3.60
N TYR A 104 3.52 20.57 -3.90
CA TYR A 104 3.78 20.12 -5.27
C TYR A 104 2.78 19.07 -5.74
N MET A 105 2.09 18.38 -4.82
CA MET A 105 1.01 17.45 -5.14
C MET A 105 -0.14 17.63 -4.16
N LYS A 106 -1.36 17.49 -4.67
CA LYS A 106 -2.60 17.45 -3.89
C LYS A 106 -3.52 16.39 -4.45
N LEU A 107 -4.23 15.66 -3.59
CA LEU A 107 -5.33 14.78 -3.97
C LEU A 107 -6.57 15.20 -3.20
N VAL A 108 -7.68 15.41 -3.91
CA VAL A 108 -9.00 15.71 -3.33
C VAL A 108 -9.92 14.53 -3.61
N ALA A 109 -10.61 14.03 -2.58
CA ALA A 109 -11.50 12.88 -2.67
C ALA A 109 -12.95 13.24 -2.32
N VAL A 110 -13.90 12.69 -3.08
CA VAL A 110 -15.34 12.82 -2.87
C VAL A 110 -15.92 11.48 -2.43
N PHE A 111 -16.80 11.52 -1.43
CA PHE A 111 -17.38 10.33 -0.82
C PHE A 111 -18.91 10.34 -0.95
N ASP A 112 -19.49 9.15 -1.13
CA ASP A 112 -20.94 8.98 -1.05
C ASP A 112 -21.46 9.08 0.41
N ALA A 113 -22.77 9.05 0.59
CA ALA A 113 -23.39 9.12 1.93
C ALA A 113 -22.96 7.98 2.87
N LYS A 114 -22.57 6.82 2.31
CA LYS A 114 -22.08 5.63 3.04
C LYS A 114 -20.60 5.75 3.38
N GLY A 115 -19.89 6.76 2.86
CA GLY A 115 -18.46 6.98 3.04
C GLY A 115 -17.59 6.14 2.10
N ASN A 116 -18.11 5.71 0.94
CA ASN A 116 -17.27 5.15 -0.11
C ASN A 116 -16.70 6.29 -0.95
N LYS A 117 -15.38 6.26 -1.22
CA LYS A 117 -14.76 7.23 -2.12
C LYS A 117 -15.25 6.96 -3.54
N ILE A 118 -16.05 7.84 -4.12
CA ILE A 118 -16.63 7.68 -5.47
C ILE A 118 -15.78 8.36 -6.53
N GLU A 119 -15.07 9.42 -6.17
CA GLU A 119 -14.20 10.17 -7.07
C GLU A 119 -12.96 10.68 -6.33
N ASP A 120 -11.86 10.86 -7.06
CA ASP A 120 -10.77 11.74 -6.65
C ASP A 120 -10.16 12.49 -7.84
N THR A 121 -9.51 13.61 -7.52
CA THR A 121 -8.70 14.39 -8.46
C THR A 121 -7.31 14.57 -7.87
N THR A 122 -6.30 14.22 -8.65
CA THR A 122 -4.89 14.47 -8.32
C THR A 122 -4.41 15.71 -9.07
N PHE A 123 -3.70 16.57 -8.36
CA PHE A 123 -3.18 17.85 -8.84
C PHE A 123 -1.65 17.88 -8.71
N GLU A 124 -0.97 18.40 -9.72
CA GLU A 124 0.42 18.88 -9.64
C GLU A 124 0.40 20.39 -9.37
N GLY A 125 0.72 20.76 -8.13
CA GLY A 125 0.38 22.09 -7.60
C GLY A 125 -1.13 22.32 -7.65
N GLU A 126 -1.57 23.28 -8.46
CA GLU A 126 -3.00 23.61 -8.66
C GLU A 126 -3.59 23.02 -9.94
N GLN A 127 -2.79 22.33 -10.76
CA GLN A 127 -3.23 21.81 -12.05
C GLN A 127 -3.73 20.37 -11.90
N PRO A 128 -5.00 20.05 -12.24
CA PRO A 128 -5.47 18.67 -12.20
C PRO A 128 -4.79 17.85 -13.30
N VAL A 129 -4.22 16.70 -12.92
CA VAL A 129 -3.45 15.82 -13.82
C VAL A 129 -4.05 14.42 -13.95
N GLN A 130 -4.91 14.01 -13.03
CA GLN A 130 -5.56 12.69 -13.06
C GLN A 130 -6.87 12.69 -12.27
N TYR A 131 -7.82 11.89 -12.73
CA TYR A 131 -9.14 11.69 -12.12
C TYR A 131 -9.36 10.20 -11.88
N GLY A 132 -9.79 9.84 -10.67
CA GLY A 132 -10.22 8.49 -10.31
C GLY A 132 -11.73 8.41 -10.18
N LYS A 133 -12.36 7.39 -10.77
CA LYS A 133 -13.79 7.07 -10.59
C LYS A 133 -13.95 5.66 -10.03
N TYR A 134 -14.79 5.49 -9.01
CA TYR A 134 -14.85 4.28 -8.20
C TYR A 134 -16.28 3.77 -8.04
N LEU A 135 -16.50 2.47 -8.28
CA LEU A 135 -17.79 1.81 -8.10
C LEU A 135 -17.69 0.69 -7.08
N TYR A 136 -18.73 0.53 -6.28
CA TYR A 136 -18.79 -0.44 -5.19
C TYR A 136 -20.02 -1.33 -5.30
N ASP A 137 -19.90 -2.56 -4.84
CA ASP A 137 -21.05 -3.44 -4.62
C ASP A 137 -21.86 -3.04 -3.38
N GLU A 138 -22.97 -3.74 -3.12
CA GLU A 138 -23.82 -3.50 -1.95
C GLU A 138 -23.11 -3.75 -0.61
N LYS A 139 -22.09 -4.62 -0.60
CA LYS A 139 -21.25 -4.92 0.57
C LYS A 139 -20.14 -3.87 0.78
N ARG A 140 -20.05 -2.88 -0.11
CA ARG A 140 -19.03 -1.80 -0.15
C ARG A 140 -17.63 -2.29 -0.55
N ASN A 141 -17.53 -3.38 -1.29
CA ASN A 141 -16.28 -3.78 -1.94
C ASN A 141 -16.11 -2.97 -3.23
N LEU A 142 -14.90 -2.48 -3.50
CA LEU A 142 -14.60 -1.76 -4.74
C LEU A 142 -14.62 -2.74 -5.90
N VAL A 143 -15.60 -2.65 -6.81
CA VAL A 143 -15.71 -3.59 -7.95
C VAL A 143 -15.09 -3.04 -9.22
N GLU A 144 -14.95 -1.73 -9.32
CA GLU A 144 -14.36 -1.07 -10.49
C GLU A 144 -13.67 0.24 -10.10
N LYS A 145 -12.52 0.50 -10.73
CA LYS A 145 -11.79 1.75 -10.68
C LYS A 145 -11.42 2.17 -12.09
N ASN A 146 -11.69 3.42 -12.47
CA ASN A 146 -11.21 4.01 -13.71
C ASN A 146 -10.22 5.13 -13.40
N LEU A 147 -9.11 5.18 -14.13
CA LEU A 147 -8.13 6.26 -14.10
C LEU A 147 -8.22 7.04 -15.40
N CYS A 148 -8.46 8.35 -15.30
CA CYS A 148 -8.72 9.21 -16.44
C CYS A 148 -7.83 10.45 -16.40
N LEU A 149 -7.46 10.96 -17.58
CA LEU A 149 -6.70 12.21 -17.71
C LEU A 149 -7.63 13.41 -17.93
N THR A 150 -8.85 13.15 -18.38
CA THR A 150 -9.96 14.10 -18.48
C THR A 150 -11.26 13.38 -18.12
N ASP A 151 -12.38 14.10 -18.03
CA ASP A 151 -13.69 13.49 -17.73
C ASP A 151 -14.12 12.44 -18.76
N GLU A 152 -13.68 12.59 -20.02
CA GLU A 152 -14.05 11.73 -21.16
C GLU A 152 -12.96 10.71 -21.54
N MET A 153 -11.70 10.90 -21.10
CA MET A 153 -10.57 10.08 -21.51
C MET A 153 -9.99 9.26 -20.35
N CYS A 154 -10.44 8.02 -20.25
CA CYS A 154 -9.91 7.05 -19.30
C CYS A 154 -8.80 6.20 -19.93
N VAL A 155 -7.66 6.13 -19.25
CA VAL A 155 -6.44 5.47 -19.72
C VAL A 155 -6.26 4.07 -19.16
N GLU A 156 -6.99 3.74 -18.08
CA GLU A 156 -6.93 2.44 -17.44
C GLU A 156 -8.26 2.16 -16.72
N LYS A 157 -8.73 0.92 -16.83
CA LYS A 157 -9.83 0.38 -16.02
C LYS A 157 -9.34 -0.82 -15.23
N GLN A 158 -9.69 -0.87 -13.95
CA GLN A 158 -9.43 -2.00 -13.07
C GLN A 158 -10.77 -2.56 -12.59
N THR A 159 -10.93 -3.89 -12.59
CA THR A 159 -12.11 -4.57 -12.05
C THR A 159 -11.69 -5.62 -11.04
N TYR A 160 -12.57 -5.88 -10.06
CA TYR A 160 -12.24 -6.74 -8.93
C TYR A 160 -13.39 -7.69 -8.58
N VAL A 161 -13.04 -8.91 -8.19
CA VAL A 161 -13.98 -9.93 -7.69
C VAL A 161 -13.59 -10.32 -6.27
N TYR A 162 -14.59 -10.60 -5.45
CA TYR A 162 -14.43 -10.91 -4.03
C TYR A 162 -15.08 -12.24 -3.67
N ASP A 163 -14.49 -12.95 -2.70
CA ASP A 163 -15.13 -14.10 -2.07
C ASP A 163 -16.26 -13.69 -1.11
N SER A 164 -16.94 -14.67 -0.51
CA SER A 164 -18.03 -14.42 0.44
C SER A 164 -17.60 -13.72 1.73
N LYS A 165 -16.30 -13.73 2.05
CA LYS A 165 -15.71 -13.06 3.23
C LYS A 165 -15.24 -11.64 2.91
N GLY A 166 -15.31 -11.21 1.64
CA GLY A 166 -14.84 -9.89 1.21
C GLY A 166 -13.34 -9.83 0.88
N ASN A 167 -12.67 -10.99 0.70
CA ASN A 167 -11.30 -11.00 0.21
C ASN A 167 -11.29 -10.89 -1.31
N LYS A 168 -10.42 -10.04 -1.88
CA LYS A 168 -10.29 -9.86 -3.33
C LYS A 168 -9.68 -11.10 -3.97
N THR A 169 -10.44 -11.90 -4.70
CA THR A 169 -9.95 -13.13 -5.36
C THR A 169 -9.39 -12.88 -6.75
N GLU A 170 -9.82 -11.81 -7.42
CA GLU A 170 -9.40 -11.48 -8.78
C GLU A 170 -9.26 -9.97 -8.96
N GLU A 171 -8.29 -9.58 -9.78
CA GLU A 171 -8.09 -8.23 -10.29
C GLU A 171 -7.77 -8.30 -11.78
N ILE A 172 -8.45 -7.49 -12.59
CA ILE A 172 -8.20 -7.36 -14.02
C ILE A 172 -7.90 -5.90 -14.33
N ILE A 173 -6.82 -5.66 -15.07
CA ILE A 173 -6.46 -4.35 -15.61
C ILE A 173 -6.72 -4.36 -17.12
N LEU A 174 -7.50 -3.39 -17.60
CA LEU A 174 -7.85 -3.21 -19.00
C LEU A 174 -7.27 -1.90 -19.54
N ASN A 175 -6.88 -1.92 -20.81
CA ASN A 175 -6.50 -0.72 -21.56
C ASN A 175 -7.76 0.07 -22.00
N PRO A 176 -7.61 1.26 -22.61
CA PRO A 176 -8.74 2.06 -23.10
C PRO A 176 -9.61 1.35 -24.14
N GLU A 177 -9.03 0.42 -24.90
CA GLU A 177 -9.74 -0.38 -25.91
C GLU A 177 -10.61 -1.50 -25.29
N GLY A 178 -10.44 -1.78 -23.99
CA GLY A 178 -11.16 -2.83 -23.28
C GLY A 178 -10.51 -4.20 -23.32
N ASP A 179 -9.27 -4.30 -23.82
CA ASP A 179 -8.46 -5.51 -23.77
C ASP A 179 -7.86 -5.71 -22.38
N ILE A 180 -7.83 -6.97 -21.93
CA ILE A 180 -7.17 -7.33 -20.69
C ILE A 180 -5.65 -7.22 -20.88
N VAL A 181 -5.02 -6.31 -20.13
CA VAL A 181 -3.56 -6.19 -20.08
C VAL A 181 -3.00 -7.19 -19.07
N TYR A 182 -3.58 -7.20 -17.87
CA TYR A 182 -3.16 -8.08 -16.78
C TYR A 182 -4.35 -8.66 -16.03
N LYS A 183 -4.17 -9.89 -15.55
CA LYS A 183 -5.05 -10.55 -14.59
C LYS A 183 -4.24 -11.06 -13.42
N THR A 184 -4.70 -10.80 -12.20
CA THR A 184 -4.10 -11.30 -10.97
C THR A 184 -5.14 -12.09 -10.18
N LEU A 185 -4.74 -13.28 -9.70
CA LEU A 185 -5.56 -14.13 -8.84
C LEU A 185 -4.93 -14.22 -7.46
N PHE A 186 -5.76 -14.21 -6.42
CA PHE A 186 -5.35 -14.27 -5.02
C PHE A 186 -5.98 -15.47 -4.32
N SER A 187 -5.17 -16.19 -3.56
CA SER A 187 -5.63 -17.25 -2.65
C SER A 187 -5.35 -16.86 -1.20
N TYR A 188 -6.19 -17.33 -0.29
CA TYR A 188 -6.17 -16.91 1.11
C TYR A 188 -6.17 -18.09 2.09
N ASP A 189 -5.54 -17.91 3.25
CA ASP A 189 -5.72 -18.79 4.39
C ASP A 189 -7.07 -18.56 5.09
N LYS A 190 -7.36 -19.33 6.14
CA LYS A 190 -8.62 -19.20 6.90
C LYS A 190 -8.77 -17.85 7.61
N LYS A 191 -7.67 -17.16 7.92
CA LYS A 191 -7.62 -15.87 8.60
C LYS A 191 -7.72 -14.68 7.62
N GLY A 192 -7.62 -14.93 6.31
CA GLY A 192 -7.65 -13.89 5.28
C GLY A 192 -6.27 -13.37 4.89
N ASN A 193 -5.18 -14.07 5.24
CA ASN A 193 -3.86 -13.73 4.73
C ASN A 193 -3.66 -14.30 3.33
N VAL A 194 -3.04 -13.54 2.42
CA VAL A 194 -2.78 -13.96 1.04
C VAL A 194 -1.72 -15.07 1.02
N THR A 195 -2.08 -16.30 0.68
CA THR A 195 -1.12 -17.42 0.60
C THR A 195 -0.49 -17.57 -0.78
N GLU A 196 -1.17 -17.10 -1.82
CA GLU A 196 -0.67 -17.16 -3.20
C GLU A 196 -1.17 -15.95 -3.99
N VAL A 197 -0.31 -15.41 -4.84
CA VAL A 197 -0.63 -14.45 -5.90
C VAL A 197 -0.19 -15.05 -7.24
N ARG A 198 -1.08 -15.16 -8.22
CA ARG A 198 -0.76 -15.59 -9.58
C ARG A 198 -1.01 -14.47 -10.58
N GLN A 199 -0.06 -14.22 -11.47
CA GLN A 199 -0.14 -13.16 -12.47
C GLN A 199 -0.20 -13.72 -13.89
N PHE A 200 -1.02 -13.07 -14.72
CA PHE A 200 -1.25 -13.43 -16.11
C PHE A 200 -1.20 -12.18 -17.00
N GLU A 201 -0.57 -12.30 -18.17
CA GLU A 201 -0.57 -11.32 -19.25
C GLU A 201 -1.71 -11.66 -20.23
N GLY A 202 -2.41 -10.65 -20.76
CA GLY A 202 -3.48 -10.89 -21.73
C GLY A 202 -4.67 -11.69 -21.17
N GLY A 203 -4.80 -11.76 -19.84
CA GLY A 203 -5.85 -12.48 -19.13
C GLY A 203 -5.65 -13.99 -18.98
N SER A 204 -4.75 -14.63 -19.73
CA SER A 204 -4.61 -16.10 -19.75
C SER A 204 -3.17 -16.63 -19.75
N LYS A 205 -2.19 -15.85 -20.20
CA LYS A 205 -0.79 -16.29 -20.25
C LYS A 205 -0.18 -16.16 -18.87
N PHE A 206 0.05 -17.27 -18.19
CA PHE A 206 0.71 -17.28 -16.88
C PHE A 206 2.12 -16.67 -16.96
N VAL A 207 2.44 -15.79 -16.01
CA VAL A 207 3.71 -15.05 -15.97
C VAL A 207 4.54 -15.42 -14.75
N ALA A 208 3.92 -15.45 -13.58
CA ALA A 208 4.61 -15.69 -12.33
C ALA A 208 3.62 -16.03 -11.22
N LYS A 209 4.13 -16.62 -10.13
CA LYS A 209 3.40 -16.69 -8.86
C LYS A 209 4.30 -16.42 -7.68
N ILE A 210 3.70 -15.96 -6.59
CA ILE A 210 4.37 -15.77 -5.31
C ILE A 210 3.55 -16.48 -4.23
N ASN A 211 4.22 -17.30 -3.43
CA ASN A 211 3.62 -17.97 -2.28
C ASN A 211 4.13 -17.34 -0.99
N TYR A 212 3.24 -17.20 0.00
CA TYR A 212 3.57 -16.62 1.30
C TYR A 212 3.26 -17.56 2.45
N THR A 213 4.08 -17.46 3.49
CA THR A 213 3.80 -18.04 4.81
C THR A 213 3.79 -16.96 5.87
N TYR A 214 3.15 -17.22 7.01
CA TYR A 214 2.92 -16.23 8.05
C TYR A 214 3.27 -16.76 9.44
N ASP A 215 3.61 -15.88 10.37
CA ASP A 215 3.72 -16.19 11.78
C ASP A 215 2.34 -16.17 12.48
N LYS A 216 2.33 -16.43 13.80
CA LYS A 216 1.11 -16.40 14.61
C LYS A 216 0.44 -15.02 14.73
N HIS A 217 1.18 -13.94 14.42
CA HIS A 217 0.70 -12.55 14.43
C HIS A 217 0.30 -12.07 13.04
N ASP A 218 0.22 -12.98 12.06
CA ASP A 218 -0.16 -12.70 10.67
C ASP A 218 0.87 -11.82 9.94
N ASN A 219 2.14 -11.87 10.36
CA ASN A 219 3.25 -11.24 9.65
C ASN A 219 3.86 -12.20 8.63
N PRO A 220 4.14 -11.77 7.38
CA PRO A 220 4.78 -12.62 6.38
C PRO A 220 6.16 -13.09 6.85
N THR A 221 6.41 -14.40 6.87
CA THR A 221 7.69 -15.00 7.29
C THR A 221 8.52 -15.53 6.15
N SER A 222 7.89 -15.88 5.02
CA SER A 222 8.59 -16.34 3.82
C SER A 222 7.83 -15.90 2.57
N SER A 223 8.58 -15.64 1.50
CA SER A 223 8.05 -15.45 0.15
C SER A 223 8.82 -16.33 -0.83
N LEU A 224 8.11 -17.10 -1.64
CA LEU A 224 8.68 -17.93 -2.71
C LEU A 224 8.14 -17.44 -4.06
N SER A 225 9.01 -16.90 -4.90
CA SER A 225 8.65 -16.37 -6.23
C SER A 225 9.03 -17.38 -7.31
N TYR A 226 8.11 -17.65 -8.22
CA TYR A 226 8.27 -18.58 -9.34
C TYR A 226 8.00 -17.88 -10.66
N ASP A 227 8.74 -18.25 -11.70
CA ASP A 227 8.55 -17.77 -13.08
C ASP A 227 7.41 -18.50 -13.81
N ALA A 228 7.25 -18.23 -15.10
CA ALA A 228 6.20 -18.78 -15.97
C ALA A 228 6.33 -20.30 -16.16
N GLU A 229 7.55 -20.83 -16.07
CA GLU A 229 7.87 -22.25 -16.10
C GLU A 229 7.75 -22.91 -14.71
N ASN A 230 7.25 -22.16 -13.71
CA ASN A 230 7.06 -22.60 -12.34
C ASN A 230 8.39 -23.00 -11.65
N LYS A 231 9.51 -22.42 -12.08
CA LYS A 231 10.81 -22.56 -11.44
C LYS A 231 10.97 -21.49 -10.37
N LEU A 232 11.48 -21.89 -9.20
CA LEU A 232 11.78 -20.97 -8.10
C LEU A 232 12.91 -20.02 -8.53
N VAL A 233 12.62 -18.72 -8.56
CA VAL A 233 13.59 -17.67 -8.93
C VAL A 233 14.05 -16.85 -7.73
N GLU A 234 13.27 -16.80 -6.65
CA GLU A 234 13.63 -16.07 -5.45
C GLU A 234 12.96 -16.64 -4.20
N GLN A 235 13.71 -16.68 -3.11
CA GLN A 235 13.20 -16.94 -1.77
C GLN A 235 13.72 -15.87 -0.82
N THR A 236 12.81 -15.28 -0.03
CA THR A 236 13.18 -14.42 1.10
C THR A 236 12.51 -14.90 2.38
N ASN A 237 13.17 -14.65 3.51
CA ASN A 237 12.64 -14.93 4.84
C ASN A 237 12.68 -13.67 5.69
N SER A 238 11.61 -13.45 6.46
CA SER A 238 11.46 -12.30 7.34
C SER A 238 11.42 -12.71 8.81
N SER A 239 12.06 -11.93 9.67
CA SER A 239 11.98 -12.06 11.13
C SER A 239 11.60 -10.73 11.78
N TYR A 240 10.99 -10.82 12.96
CA TYR A 240 10.39 -9.68 13.66
C TYR A 240 10.77 -9.66 15.14
N ILE A 241 11.06 -8.49 15.67
CA ILE A 241 11.21 -8.21 17.11
C ILE A 241 10.11 -7.26 17.52
N TYR A 242 9.51 -7.46 18.70
CA TYR A 242 8.36 -6.72 19.17
C TYR A 242 8.64 -5.96 20.46
N ASP A 243 7.89 -4.88 20.67
CA ASP A 243 7.83 -4.19 21.96
C ASP A 243 6.87 -4.90 22.94
N LYS A 244 6.75 -4.35 24.15
CA LYS A 244 5.89 -4.90 25.21
C LYS A 244 4.39 -4.86 24.89
N LYS A 245 3.95 -4.04 23.93
CA LYS A 245 2.55 -3.95 23.48
C LYS A 245 2.25 -4.87 22.30
N GLY A 246 3.27 -5.54 21.74
CA GLY A 246 3.13 -6.46 20.63
C GLY A 246 3.19 -5.79 19.26
N ASN A 247 3.69 -4.55 19.17
CA ASN A 247 4.02 -3.93 17.89
C ASN A 247 5.44 -4.33 17.49
N TRP A 248 5.67 -4.67 16.23
CA TRP A 248 7.02 -4.97 15.78
C TRP A 248 7.85 -3.69 15.73
N ILE A 249 9.06 -3.74 16.26
CA ILE A 249 10.04 -2.64 16.30
C ILE A 249 11.27 -2.92 15.46
N LYS A 250 11.42 -4.15 14.95
CA LYS A 250 12.43 -4.48 13.96
C LYS A 250 11.90 -5.56 13.03
N LYS A 251 12.12 -5.37 11.73
CA LYS A 251 11.93 -6.37 10.68
C LYS A 251 13.26 -6.57 9.95
N THR A 252 13.69 -7.80 9.82
CA THR A 252 14.83 -8.18 8.98
C THR A 252 14.33 -9.06 7.83
N ILE A 253 14.72 -8.76 6.60
CA ILE A 253 14.51 -9.62 5.43
C ILE A 253 15.86 -10.18 5.00
N SER A 254 15.88 -11.48 4.75
CA SER A 254 17.06 -12.23 4.38
C SER A 254 16.83 -13.06 3.12
N LYS A 255 17.87 -13.19 2.30
CA LYS A 255 17.90 -13.97 1.06
C LYS A 255 19.18 -14.80 1.07
N GLU A 256 19.05 -16.11 0.84
CA GLU A 256 20.17 -17.07 0.92
C GLU A 256 20.97 -16.96 2.24
N GLY A 257 20.26 -16.76 3.36
CA GLY A 257 20.88 -16.62 4.69
C GLY A 257 21.58 -15.29 4.97
N ARG A 258 21.57 -14.33 4.03
CA ARG A 258 22.15 -13.00 4.18
C ARG A 258 21.07 -11.95 4.38
N GLU A 259 21.26 -11.01 5.29
CA GLU A 259 20.34 -9.87 5.44
C GLU A 259 20.43 -8.95 4.22
N ILE A 260 19.29 -8.63 3.62
CA ILE A 260 19.20 -7.73 2.45
C ILE A 260 18.43 -6.44 2.77
N TYR A 261 17.63 -6.44 3.84
CA TYR A 261 16.87 -5.29 4.28
C TYR A 261 16.60 -5.33 5.79
N VAL A 262 16.68 -4.18 6.43
CA VAL A 262 16.32 -4.00 7.83
C VAL A 262 15.45 -2.75 7.98
N SER A 263 14.33 -2.88 8.69
CA SER A 263 13.50 -1.77 9.15
C SER A 263 13.46 -1.75 10.67
N GLU A 264 13.75 -0.61 11.28
CA GLU A 264 13.68 -0.39 12.73
C GLU A 264 12.66 0.69 13.04
N GLN A 265 11.82 0.46 14.04
CA GLN A 265 10.78 1.40 14.46
C GLN A 265 10.95 1.84 15.90
N LYS A 266 10.76 3.14 16.12
CA LYS A 266 10.53 3.73 17.44
C LYS A 266 9.09 4.20 17.52
N ILE A 267 8.34 3.62 18.46
CA ILE A 267 6.92 3.90 18.65
C ILE A 267 6.75 4.73 19.93
N GLU A 268 6.09 5.87 19.80
CA GLU A 268 5.66 6.72 20.91
C GLU A 268 4.17 6.50 21.17
N TYR A 269 3.78 6.33 22.43
CA TYR A 269 2.39 6.13 22.85
C TYR A 269 1.88 7.37 23.60
N TYR A 270 0.56 7.55 23.62
CA TYR A 270 -0.12 8.52 24.51
C TYR A 270 -0.17 8.06 25.97
#